data_AF-A0A8C8RLR9-F1
#
_entry.id   AF-A0A8C8RLR9-F1
#
_cell.length_a   1.000
_cell.length_b   1.000
_cell.length_c   1.000
_cell.angle_alpha   90.00
_cell.angle_beta   90.00
_cell.angle_gamma   90.00
#
_symmetry.space_group_name_H-M   'P 1'
#
loop_
_entity.id
_entity.type
_entity.pdbx_description
1 polymer ?
#
loop_
_entity_poly.entity_id
_entity_poly.type
_entity_poly.pdbx_seq_one_letter_code
_entity_poly.pdbx_strand_id
1 'polypeptide(L)'
;MSATVPNVTLKIDPQDLQIQTFTVEKLLEPLIIQVTTLVNCPQTPSNKKKGCSKRAHVLLASVKKATWNLLDKGEKIAKEAIVFKEELNVALNDVRKESEALSVSAGEFTNDPCYLPKRKAVVQTARFLLAAVTRLLILADMIDVAYLLQHLTMFQRTCESLRNVSSKSELQKTYQKLEKDLENLDYLAYRRQQDLKSSNQRDEIAAARASLKENSSLLHSVCSACLEHSDIASLTASKDSICNDIQNVLNVLSNASQGIRNQKVHPTSHSAMLGSALDELESLIMLEPLTMNEEKIKPSLEKRLEGIIRGAALLADSSCTRDFHREQIIAECNAIRQALQDLLSEYINNVSISSFLLFFCMLQSTFSTLPCIMHNQSGNHWCLLTFHCNFNNVGYSCIY
;
A
#
# COMPACT_ATOMS: atom_id res chain seq x y z
N MET A 1 5.59 -32.07 33.31
CA MET A 1 4.16 -31.74 33.14
C MET A 1 4.02 -31.03 31.81
N SER A 2 3.34 -31.65 30.85
CA SER A 2 3.21 -31.15 29.48
C SER A 2 2.35 -29.88 29.50
N ALA A 3 2.97 -28.72 29.23
CA ALA A 3 2.23 -27.46 29.09
C ALA A 3 1.48 -27.52 27.78
N THR A 4 0.16 -27.71 27.84
CA THR A 4 -0.75 -27.51 26.72
C THR A 4 -0.63 -26.07 26.24
N VAL A 5 0.09 -25.90 25.13
CA VAL A 5 0.28 -24.61 24.46
C VAL A 5 -1.11 -24.12 24.00
N PRO A 6 -1.49 -22.84 24.22
CA PRO A 6 -2.70 -22.31 23.65
C PRO A 6 -2.72 -22.50 22.13
N ASN A 7 -3.79 -23.10 21.61
CA ASN A 7 -4.08 -23.07 20.18
C ASN A 7 -4.30 -21.62 19.76
N VAL A 8 -3.26 -20.97 19.24
CA VAL A 8 -3.34 -19.65 18.64
C VAL A 8 -4.09 -19.83 17.32
N THR A 9 -5.36 -19.41 17.30
CA THR A 9 -6.17 -19.45 16.08
C THR A 9 -5.82 -18.23 15.25
N LEU A 10 -5.02 -18.41 14.20
CA LEU A 10 -4.75 -17.37 13.23
C LEU A 10 -5.98 -17.17 12.35
N LYS A 11 -6.32 -15.91 12.09
CA LYS A 11 -7.48 -15.53 11.26
C LYS A 11 -7.11 -15.30 9.79
N ILE A 12 -5.83 -15.44 9.45
CA ILE A 12 -5.31 -15.29 8.07
C ILE A 12 -5.36 -16.64 7.38
N ASP A 13 -5.88 -16.66 6.15
CA ASP A 13 -5.83 -17.84 5.27
C ASP A 13 -4.41 -18.03 4.71
N PRO A 14 -3.75 -19.19 4.91
CA PRO A 14 -2.44 -19.49 4.31
C PRO A 14 -2.44 -19.56 2.77
N GLN A 15 -3.58 -19.38 2.10
CA GLN A 15 -3.70 -19.30 0.65
C GLN A 15 -3.72 -17.86 0.09
N ASP A 16 -4.10 -16.85 0.88
CA ASP A 16 -4.10 -15.43 0.46
C ASP A 16 -2.78 -14.74 0.84
N LEU A 17 -1.74 -15.08 0.10
CA LEU A 17 -0.36 -14.73 0.43
C LEU A 17 0.06 -13.38 -0.20
N GLN A 18 -0.16 -12.28 0.53
CA GLN A 18 0.36 -10.96 0.17
C GLN A 18 1.64 -10.61 0.96
N ILE A 19 2.59 -9.93 0.30
CA ILE A 19 3.83 -9.48 0.95
C ILE A 19 3.52 -8.22 1.77
N GLN A 20 3.37 -8.38 3.09
CA GLN A 20 3.02 -7.29 4.01
C GLN A 20 4.23 -6.66 4.71
N THR A 21 5.41 -7.28 4.64
CA THR A 21 6.61 -6.86 5.39
C THR A 21 7.79 -6.45 4.50
N PHE A 22 8.58 -5.50 5.01
CA PHE A 22 9.82 -5.05 4.38
C PHE A 22 10.89 -6.14 4.39
N THR A 23 10.94 -6.98 5.42
CA THR A 23 11.92 -8.08 5.51
C THR A 23 11.74 -9.07 4.36
N VAL A 24 10.52 -9.50 4.07
CA VAL A 24 10.25 -10.41 2.95
C VAL A 24 10.66 -9.78 1.61
N GLU A 25 10.35 -8.50 1.40
CA GLU A 25 10.74 -7.77 0.19
C GLU A 25 12.27 -7.68 0.03
N LYS A 26 12.98 -7.28 1.08
CA LYS A 26 14.45 -7.17 1.08
C LYS A 26 15.14 -8.51 0.86
N LEU A 27 14.56 -9.61 1.34
CA LEU A 27 15.08 -10.96 1.12
C LEU A 27 14.84 -11.45 -0.31
N LEU A 28 13.73 -11.04 -0.94
CA LEU A 28 13.40 -11.39 -2.32
C LEU A 28 14.18 -10.58 -3.35
N GLU A 29 14.44 -9.31 -3.09
CA GLU A 29 15.13 -8.38 -4.00
C GLU A 29 16.42 -8.96 -4.65
N PRO A 30 17.41 -9.50 -3.91
CA PRO A 30 18.62 -10.04 -4.51
C PRO A 30 18.36 -11.27 -5.40
N LEU A 31 17.37 -12.10 -5.06
CA LEU A 31 16.98 -13.26 -5.87
C LEU A 31 16.29 -12.80 -7.16
N ILE A 32 15.40 -11.81 -7.08
CA ILE A 32 14.73 -11.21 -8.24
C ILE A 32 15.77 -10.61 -9.20
N ILE A 33 16.72 -9.83 -8.69
CA ILE A 33 17.79 -9.23 -9.52
C ILE A 33 18.63 -10.32 -10.19
N GLN A 34 19.06 -11.35 -9.45
CA GLN A 34 19.88 -12.43 -10.02
C GLN A 34 19.12 -13.23 -11.09
N VAL A 35 17.87 -13.59 -10.83
CA VAL A 35 17.00 -14.33 -11.76
C VAL A 35 16.70 -13.52 -13.02
N THR A 36 16.32 -12.24 -12.88
CA THR A 36 16.05 -11.35 -14.02
C THR A 36 17.30 -11.08 -14.85
N THR A 37 18.47 -10.94 -14.22
CA THR A 37 19.76 -10.77 -14.94
C THR A 37 20.13 -12.01 -15.73
N LEU A 38 19.85 -13.20 -15.20
CA LEU A 38 20.06 -14.47 -15.91
C LEU A 38 19.15 -14.61 -17.15
N VAL A 39 17.99 -13.96 -17.14
CA VAL A 39 16.97 -14.01 -18.20
C VAL A 39 17.10 -12.88 -19.24
N ASN A 40 17.56 -11.70 -18.83
CA ASN A 40 17.63 -10.49 -19.65
C ASN A 40 18.90 -10.44 -20.51
N CYS A 41 19.06 -11.40 -21.41
CA CYS A 41 19.92 -11.23 -22.58
C CYS A 41 19.12 -10.52 -23.69
N PRO A 42 19.61 -9.41 -24.29
CA PRO A 42 18.87 -8.64 -25.29
C PRO A 42 18.45 -9.49 -26.50
N GLN A 43 17.25 -9.25 -27.00
CA GLN A 43 16.60 -10.02 -28.08
C GLN A 43 17.25 -9.86 -29.46
N THR A 44 18.16 -8.88 -29.62
CA THR A 44 18.86 -8.60 -30.86
C THR A 44 20.38 -8.80 -30.68
N PRO A 45 21.03 -9.65 -31.48
CA PRO A 45 22.49 -9.71 -31.53
C PRO A 45 22.99 -8.38 -32.10
N SER A 46 23.45 -7.50 -31.22
CA SER A 46 24.13 -6.27 -31.63
C SER A 46 25.59 -6.59 -31.93
N ASN A 47 26.08 -6.21 -33.11
CA ASN A 47 27.48 -6.38 -33.54
C ASN A 47 28.50 -5.51 -32.77
N LYS A 48 28.09 -4.83 -31.71
CA LYS A 48 29.00 -4.08 -30.84
C LYS A 48 29.46 -5.01 -29.72
N LYS A 49 30.78 -5.15 -29.54
CA LYS A 49 31.42 -5.86 -28.42
C LYS A 49 30.77 -5.40 -27.11
N LYS A 50 29.83 -6.19 -26.59
CA LYS A 50 29.16 -5.89 -25.34
C LYS A 50 30.10 -6.20 -24.18
N GLY A 51 30.22 -5.24 -23.28
CA GLY A 51 30.91 -5.40 -22.01
C GLY A 51 30.44 -6.66 -21.28
N CYS A 52 31.40 -7.35 -20.67
CA CYS A 52 31.27 -8.69 -20.10
C CYS A 52 30.23 -8.70 -18.96
N SER A 53 28.96 -9.00 -19.26
CA SER A 53 28.01 -9.44 -18.23
C SER A 53 28.63 -10.64 -17.49
N LYS A 54 28.45 -10.74 -16.17
CA LYS A 54 28.88 -11.90 -15.39
C LYS A 54 28.45 -13.18 -16.12
N ARG A 55 29.38 -14.11 -16.36
CA ARG A 55 29.11 -15.33 -17.15
C ARG A 55 27.91 -16.06 -16.52
N ALA A 56 26.96 -16.54 -17.33
CA ALA A 56 25.69 -17.11 -16.86
C ALA A 56 25.86 -18.24 -15.83
N HIS A 57 26.95 -19.02 -15.91
CA HIS A 57 27.29 -20.04 -14.91
C HIS A 57 27.59 -19.46 -13.52
N VAL A 58 28.18 -18.26 -13.43
CA VAL A 58 28.46 -17.58 -12.15
C VAL A 58 27.16 -17.13 -11.49
N LEU A 59 26.20 -16.63 -12.29
CA LEU A 59 24.87 -16.26 -11.79
C LEU A 59 24.11 -17.50 -11.31
N LEU A 60 24.14 -18.59 -12.07
CA LEU A 60 23.53 -19.86 -11.66
C LEU A 60 24.14 -20.40 -10.36
N ALA A 61 25.46 -20.37 -10.22
CA ALA A 61 26.13 -20.79 -8.99
C ALA A 61 25.73 -19.91 -7.77
N SER A 62 25.58 -18.60 -7.99
CA SER A 62 25.10 -17.67 -6.96
C SER A 62 23.66 -18.01 -6.52
N VAL A 63 22.75 -18.22 -7.47
CA VAL A 63 21.35 -18.58 -7.19
C VAL A 63 21.27 -19.93 -6.46
N LYS A 64 22.06 -20.94 -6.89
CA LYS A 64 22.15 -22.23 -6.20
C LYS A 64 22.61 -22.06 -4.75
N LYS A 65 23.66 -21.29 -4.52
CA LYS A 65 24.18 -21.04 -3.16
C LYS A 65 23.18 -20.31 -2.28
N ALA A 66 22.52 -19.28 -2.81
CA ALA A 66 21.50 -18.52 -2.08
C ALA A 66 20.30 -19.41 -1.71
N THR A 67 19.82 -20.22 -2.65
CA THR A 67 18.69 -21.14 -2.44
C THR A 67 19.05 -22.25 -1.45
N TRP A 68 20.26 -22.80 -1.52
CA TRP A 68 20.73 -23.80 -0.56
C TRP A 68 20.84 -23.23 0.86
N ASN A 69 21.40 -22.02 1.01
CA ASN A 69 21.45 -21.35 2.32
C ASN A 69 20.05 -21.08 2.90
N LEU A 70 19.08 -20.74 2.05
CA LEU A 70 17.69 -20.55 2.45
C LEU A 70 17.08 -21.88 2.94
N LEU A 71 17.28 -22.97 2.20
CA LEU A 71 16.81 -24.30 2.57
C LEU A 71 17.44 -24.79 3.87
N ASP A 72 18.76 -24.68 4.04
CA ASP A 72 19.46 -25.10 5.27
C ASP A 72 18.92 -24.37 6.51
N LYS A 73 18.71 -23.04 6.40
CA LYS A 73 18.11 -22.26 7.48
C LYS A 73 16.66 -22.62 7.72
N GLY A 74 15.88 -22.77 6.65
CA GLY A 74 14.46 -23.11 6.72
C GLY A 74 14.22 -24.49 7.33
N GLU A 75 15.05 -25.48 7.02
CA GLU A 75 14.98 -26.82 7.61
C GLU A 75 15.29 -26.82 9.11
N LYS A 76 16.23 -25.98 9.56
CA LYS A 76 16.51 -25.78 11.00
C LYS A 76 15.29 -25.20 11.71
N ILE A 77 14.70 -24.15 11.13
CA ILE A 77 13.47 -23.53 11.67
C ILE A 77 12.31 -24.54 11.68
N ALA A 78 12.14 -25.33 10.61
CA ALA A 78 11.05 -26.31 10.52
C ALA A 78 11.15 -27.45 11.55
N LYS A 79 12.35 -27.75 12.05
CA LYS A 79 12.52 -28.73 13.14
C LYS A 79 12.03 -28.20 14.48
N GLU A 80 12.20 -26.90 14.71
CA GLU A 80 11.83 -26.20 15.94
C GLU A 80 10.40 -25.64 15.91
N ALA A 81 9.80 -25.55 14.73
CA ALA A 81 8.45 -25.03 14.54
C ALA A 81 7.38 -25.88 15.24
N ILE A 82 6.59 -25.21 16.08
CA ILE A 82 5.43 -25.79 16.78
C ILE A 82 4.14 -25.60 15.96
N VAL A 83 4.08 -24.51 15.18
CA VAL A 83 2.93 -24.12 14.34
C VAL A 83 3.39 -24.11 12.87
N PHE A 84 2.49 -24.51 11.96
CA PHE A 84 2.73 -24.59 10.51
C PHE A 84 3.88 -25.52 10.09
N LYS A 85 4.17 -26.56 10.88
CA LYS A 85 5.29 -27.45 10.60
C LYS A 85 5.11 -28.17 9.27
N GLU A 86 3.94 -28.72 9.00
CA GLU A 86 3.62 -29.45 7.78
C GLU A 86 3.69 -28.51 6.56
N GLU A 87 3.06 -27.34 6.64
CA GLU A 87 3.04 -26.34 5.57
C GLU A 87 4.44 -25.81 5.26
N LEU A 88 5.26 -25.59 6.28
CA LEU A 88 6.65 -25.17 6.11
C LEU A 88 7.49 -26.26 5.44
N ASN A 89 7.30 -27.53 5.81
CA ASN A 89 7.97 -28.65 5.15
C ASN A 89 7.56 -28.81 3.68
N VAL A 90 6.27 -28.62 3.36
CA VAL A 90 5.78 -28.62 1.98
C VAL A 90 6.43 -27.49 1.19
N ALA A 91 6.44 -26.26 1.71
CA ALA A 91 7.06 -25.12 1.04
C ALA A 91 8.58 -25.30 0.82
N LEU A 92 9.29 -25.91 1.77
CA LEU A 92 10.71 -26.25 1.61
C LEU A 92 10.93 -27.29 0.50
N ASN A 93 10.06 -28.28 0.41
CA ASN A 93 10.12 -29.29 -0.66
C ASN A 93 9.83 -28.67 -2.04
N ASP A 94 8.87 -27.74 -2.13
CA ASP A 94 8.58 -27.00 -3.36
C ASP A 94 9.78 -26.16 -3.80
N VAL A 95 10.41 -25.41 -2.87
CA VAL A 95 11.64 -24.65 -3.18
C VAL A 95 12.76 -25.57 -3.66
N ARG A 96 12.92 -26.75 -3.06
CA ARG A 96 13.94 -27.72 -3.50
C ARG A 96 13.68 -28.22 -4.91
N LYS A 97 12.43 -28.61 -5.21
CA LYS A 97 12.00 -29.09 -6.53
C LYS A 97 12.21 -28.02 -7.61
N GLU A 98 11.74 -26.80 -7.37
CA GLU A 98 11.85 -25.71 -8.36
C GLU A 98 13.30 -25.23 -8.53
N SER A 99 14.13 -25.32 -7.48
CA SER A 99 15.58 -25.05 -7.56
C SER A 99 16.31 -26.03 -8.46
N GLU A 100 15.95 -27.32 -8.39
CA GLU A 100 16.52 -28.36 -9.25
C GLU A 100 16.09 -28.17 -10.71
N ALA A 101 14.80 -27.88 -10.94
CA ALA A 101 14.28 -27.57 -12.28
C ALA A 101 14.96 -26.33 -12.92
N LEU A 102 15.18 -25.27 -12.14
CA LEU A 102 15.96 -24.11 -12.59
C LEU A 102 17.40 -24.49 -12.89
N SER A 103 18.01 -25.35 -12.08
CA SER A 103 19.39 -25.78 -12.25
C SER A 103 19.62 -26.53 -13.57
N VAL A 104 18.70 -27.41 -13.94
CA VAL A 104 18.74 -28.16 -15.20
C VAL A 104 18.52 -27.22 -16.39
N SER A 105 17.40 -26.47 -16.40
CA SER A 105 17.07 -25.57 -17.49
C SER A 105 18.12 -24.46 -17.70
N ALA A 106 18.65 -23.89 -16.62
CA ALA A 106 19.70 -22.87 -16.70
C ALA A 106 21.02 -23.47 -17.20
N GLY A 107 21.35 -24.70 -16.81
CA GLY A 107 22.50 -25.43 -17.36
C GLY A 107 22.40 -25.60 -18.88
N GLU A 108 21.26 -26.09 -19.37
CA GLU A 108 21.00 -26.25 -20.79
C GLU A 108 21.06 -24.92 -21.56
N PHE A 109 20.50 -23.86 -20.99
CA PHE A 109 20.56 -22.51 -21.56
C PHE A 109 21.98 -21.94 -21.58
N THR A 110 22.79 -22.18 -20.54
CA THR A 110 24.18 -21.69 -20.51
C THR A 110 25.05 -22.30 -21.61
N ASN A 111 24.71 -23.52 -22.05
CA ASN A 111 25.39 -24.19 -23.16
C ASN A 111 24.96 -23.66 -24.54
N ASP A 112 23.78 -23.03 -24.64
CA ASP A 112 23.19 -22.57 -25.90
C ASP A 112 22.24 -21.36 -25.68
N PRO A 113 22.80 -20.17 -25.43
CA PRO A 113 22.05 -18.99 -24.99
C PRO A 113 21.22 -18.32 -26.11
N CYS A 114 21.47 -18.69 -27.37
CA CYS A 114 20.75 -18.14 -28.53
C CYS A 114 19.48 -18.92 -28.87
N TYR A 115 19.28 -20.10 -28.27
CA TYR A 115 18.10 -20.93 -28.52
C TYR A 115 16.89 -20.49 -27.68
N LEU A 116 15.92 -19.87 -28.35
CA LEU A 116 14.75 -19.24 -27.72
C LEU A 116 13.92 -20.18 -26.82
N PRO A 117 13.67 -21.46 -27.16
CA PRO A 117 12.93 -22.36 -26.28
C PRO A 117 13.63 -22.62 -24.94
N LYS A 118 14.96 -22.81 -24.92
CA LYS A 118 15.73 -22.96 -23.66
C LYS A 118 15.67 -21.70 -22.81
N ARG A 119 15.72 -20.52 -23.44
CA ARG A 119 15.51 -19.25 -22.74
C ARG A 119 14.12 -19.20 -22.09
N LYS A 120 13.05 -19.52 -22.83
CA LYS A 120 11.68 -19.55 -22.28
C LYS A 120 11.55 -20.53 -21.10
N ALA A 121 12.17 -21.71 -21.21
CA ALA A 121 12.17 -22.71 -20.14
C ALA A 121 12.81 -22.16 -18.85
N VAL A 122 13.96 -21.50 -18.96
CA VAL A 122 14.65 -20.86 -17.82
C VAL A 122 13.82 -19.74 -17.19
N VAL A 123 13.16 -18.90 -18.00
CA VAL A 123 12.26 -17.86 -17.48
C VAL A 123 11.15 -18.49 -16.64
N GLN A 124 10.58 -19.59 -17.13
CA GLN A 124 9.46 -20.24 -16.47
C GLN A 124 9.88 -20.88 -15.15
N THR A 125 10.96 -21.67 -15.15
CA THR A 125 11.48 -22.30 -13.93
C THR A 125 11.94 -21.28 -12.90
N ALA A 126 12.50 -20.15 -13.33
CA ALA A 126 12.91 -19.10 -12.42
C ALA A 126 11.73 -18.35 -11.79
N ARG A 127 10.61 -18.19 -12.51
CA ARG A 127 9.34 -17.67 -11.95
C ARG A 127 8.76 -18.63 -10.92
N PHE A 128 8.78 -19.94 -11.18
CA PHE A 128 8.31 -20.93 -10.22
C PHE A 128 9.17 -20.96 -8.95
N LEU A 129 10.50 -20.90 -9.08
CA LEU A 129 11.39 -20.77 -7.93
C LEU A 129 11.07 -19.51 -7.11
N LEU A 130 10.90 -18.36 -7.76
CA LEU A 130 10.57 -17.12 -7.08
C LEU A 130 9.24 -17.24 -6.32
N ALA A 131 8.20 -17.82 -6.94
CA ALA A 131 6.91 -18.05 -6.29
C ALA A 131 7.03 -18.98 -5.07
N ALA A 132 7.78 -20.08 -5.19
CA ALA A 132 8.02 -21.02 -4.09
C ALA A 132 8.77 -20.35 -2.92
N VAL A 133 9.81 -19.56 -3.23
CA VAL A 133 10.57 -18.81 -2.21
C VAL A 133 9.71 -17.75 -1.55
N THR A 134 8.90 -17.01 -2.31
CA THR A 134 7.96 -16.03 -1.74
C THR A 134 6.97 -16.69 -0.78
N ARG A 135 6.38 -17.83 -1.17
CA ARG A 135 5.48 -18.61 -0.30
C ARG A 135 6.19 -19.05 0.99
N LEU A 136 7.41 -19.56 0.90
CA LEU A 136 8.21 -19.95 2.07
C LEU A 136 8.45 -18.78 3.03
N LEU A 137 8.83 -17.61 2.49
CA LEU A 137 9.10 -16.43 3.31
C LEU A 137 7.83 -15.85 3.95
N ILE A 138 6.68 -15.90 3.28
CA ILE A 138 5.41 -15.47 3.87
C ILE A 138 4.98 -16.44 4.99
N LEU A 139 5.17 -17.75 4.81
CA LEU A 139 4.92 -18.71 5.89
C LEU A 139 5.83 -18.46 7.10
N ALA A 140 7.11 -18.13 6.88
CA ALA A 140 8.02 -17.74 7.96
C ALA A 140 7.53 -16.47 8.70
N ASP A 141 7.05 -15.46 7.97
CA ASP A 141 6.42 -14.26 8.57
C ASP A 141 5.19 -14.62 9.43
N MET A 142 4.34 -15.55 8.97
CA MET A 142 3.18 -16.01 9.73
C MET A 142 3.57 -16.73 11.02
N ILE A 143 4.70 -17.44 11.04
CA ILE A 143 5.23 -18.07 12.27
C ILE A 143 5.67 -16.99 13.27
N ASP A 144 6.34 -15.93 12.81
CA ASP A 144 6.70 -14.78 13.67
C ASP A 144 5.45 -14.10 14.25
N VAL A 145 4.37 -13.96 13.46
CA VAL A 145 3.08 -13.46 13.95
C VAL A 145 2.47 -14.41 14.98
N ALA A 146 2.47 -15.71 14.74
CA ALA A 146 1.96 -16.70 15.71
C ALA A 146 2.71 -16.61 17.05
N TYR A 147 4.03 -16.43 16.99
CA TYR A 147 4.88 -16.26 18.16
C TYR A 147 4.51 -14.99 18.95
N LEU A 148 4.30 -13.86 18.26
CA LEU A 148 3.82 -12.62 18.89
C LEU A 148 2.46 -12.83 19.58
N LEU A 149 1.51 -13.50 18.93
CA LEU A 149 0.18 -13.77 19.50
C LEU A 149 0.22 -14.71 20.71
N GLN A 150 1.19 -15.61 20.76
CA GLN A 150 1.43 -16.44 21.94
C GLN A 150 1.83 -15.57 23.14
N HIS A 151 2.76 -14.62 22.95
CA HIS A 151 3.15 -13.66 24.01
C HIS A 151 2.00 -12.75 24.43
N LEU A 152 1.16 -12.34 23.49
CA LEU A 152 -0.07 -11.60 23.77
C LEU A 152 -1.01 -12.40 24.69
N THR A 153 -1.18 -13.70 24.41
CA THR A 153 -2.00 -14.60 25.25
C THR A 153 -1.39 -14.82 26.63
N MET A 154 -0.06 -14.91 26.73
CA MET A 154 0.64 -15.04 28.02
C MET A 154 0.43 -13.79 28.88
N PHE A 155 0.60 -12.60 28.28
CA PHE A 155 0.35 -11.33 28.95
C PHE A 155 -1.10 -11.21 29.43
N GLN A 156 -2.08 -11.55 28.58
CA GLN A 156 -3.50 -11.54 28.95
C GLN A 156 -3.78 -12.40 30.20
N ARG A 157 -3.25 -13.62 30.25
CA ARG A 157 -3.41 -14.52 31.42
C ARG A 157 -2.78 -13.93 32.68
N THR A 158 -1.62 -13.28 32.56
CA THR A 158 -0.99 -12.62 33.71
C THR A 158 -1.82 -11.42 34.18
N CYS A 159 -2.45 -10.64 33.28
CA CYS A 159 -3.42 -9.60 33.65
C CYS A 159 -4.65 -10.17 34.38
N GLU A 160 -5.22 -11.27 33.89
CA GLU A 160 -6.35 -11.95 34.53
C GLU A 160 -5.98 -12.47 35.94
N SER A 161 -4.76 -12.99 36.10
CA SER A 161 -4.22 -13.35 37.42
C SER A 161 -4.12 -12.13 38.33
N LEU A 162 -3.64 -10.99 37.80
CA LEU A 162 -3.48 -9.75 38.56
C LEU A 162 -4.83 -9.17 39.02
N ARG A 163 -5.89 -9.32 38.23
CA ARG A 163 -7.26 -8.90 38.55
C ARG A 163 -7.83 -9.58 39.79
N ASN A 164 -7.42 -10.83 40.03
CA ASN A 164 -7.97 -11.71 41.07
C ASN A 164 -7.08 -11.84 42.31
N VAL A 165 -6.03 -11.01 42.43
CA VAL A 165 -5.12 -11.03 43.57
C VAL A 165 -5.83 -10.67 44.87
N SER A 166 -5.47 -11.36 45.95
CA SER A 166 -6.05 -11.18 47.29
C SER A 166 -5.06 -10.73 48.37
N SER A 167 -3.76 -10.65 48.05
CA SER A 167 -2.73 -10.25 49.02
C SER A 167 -1.66 -9.34 48.40
N LYS A 168 -1.05 -8.46 49.22
CA LYS A 168 0.00 -7.53 48.77
C LYS A 168 1.27 -8.24 48.30
N SER A 169 1.60 -9.39 48.90
CA SER A 169 2.74 -10.22 48.48
C SER A 169 2.51 -10.87 47.11
N GLU A 170 1.29 -11.37 46.87
CA GLU A 170 0.90 -11.93 45.57
C GLU A 170 0.81 -10.85 44.49
N LEU A 171 0.34 -9.65 44.85
CA LEU A 171 0.31 -8.48 43.96
C LEU A 171 1.71 -8.17 43.42
N GLN A 172 2.68 -8.03 44.33
CA GLN A 172 4.06 -7.72 43.95
C GLN A 172 4.67 -8.80 43.04
N LYS A 173 4.48 -10.07 43.37
CA LYS A 173 5.00 -11.20 42.57
C LYS A 173 4.36 -11.26 41.17
N THR A 174 3.04 -11.12 41.10
CA THR A 174 2.29 -11.20 39.84
C THR A 174 2.59 -9.99 38.96
N TYR A 175 2.73 -8.81 39.53
CA TYR A 175 3.10 -7.60 38.79
C TYR A 175 4.52 -7.66 38.24
N GLN A 176 5.51 -8.15 39.01
CA GLN A 176 6.87 -8.38 38.49
C GLN A 176 6.89 -9.34 37.30
N LYS A 177 6.00 -10.34 37.30
CA LYS A 177 5.82 -11.23 36.15
C LYS A 177 5.18 -10.48 34.97
N LEU A 178 4.16 -9.66 35.25
CA LEU A 178 3.49 -8.85 34.23
C LEU A 178 4.46 -7.89 33.54
N GLU A 179 5.36 -7.25 34.27
CA GLU A 179 6.38 -6.37 33.72
C GLU A 179 7.30 -7.11 32.73
N LYS A 180 7.75 -8.31 33.08
CA LYS A 180 8.56 -9.14 32.17
C LYS A 180 7.77 -9.60 30.94
N ASP A 181 6.52 -9.99 31.11
CA ASP A 181 5.64 -10.37 30.01
C ASP A 181 5.39 -9.15 29.08
N LEU A 182 5.24 -7.95 29.65
CA LEU A 182 5.06 -6.70 28.93
C LEU A 182 6.31 -6.31 28.14
N GLU A 183 7.49 -6.40 28.73
CA GLU A 183 8.76 -6.09 28.05
C GLU A 183 8.97 -6.98 26.82
N ASN A 184 8.73 -8.29 26.97
CA ASN A 184 8.83 -9.24 25.87
C ASN A 184 7.80 -8.95 24.77
N LEU A 185 6.53 -8.71 25.15
CA LEU A 185 5.47 -8.37 24.20
C LEU A 185 5.75 -7.04 23.48
N ASP A 186 6.21 -6.01 24.20
CA ASP A 186 6.53 -4.70 23.64
C ASP A 186 7.67 -4.78 22.62
N TYR A 187 8.70 -5.59 22.90
CA TYR A 187 9.81 -5.81 21.97
C TYR A 187 9.33 -6.49 20.68
N LEU A 188 8.52 -7.54 20.77
CA LEU A 188 8.00 -8.24 19.60
C LEU A 188 7.04 -7.36 18.79
N ALA A 189 6.17 -6.62 19.48
CA ALA A 189 5.24 -5.66 18.86
C ALA A 189 6.01 -4.52 18.16
N TYR A 190 7.08 -4.00 18.77
CA TYR A 190 7.95 -3.01 18.16
C TYR A 190 8.60 -3.53 16.87
N ARG A 191 9.15 -4.74 16.90
CA ARG A 191 9.73 -5.36 15.71
C ARG A 191 8.71 -5.49 14.59
N ARG A 192 7.48 -5.94 14.90
CA ARG A 192 6.39 -6.05 13.92
C ARG A 192 6.00 -4.67 13.38
N GLN A 193 5.89 -3.67 14.24
CA GLN A 193 5.61 -2.28 13.86
C GLN A 193 6.62 -1.74 12.83
N GLN A 194 7.91 -1.98 13.02
CA GLN A 194 8.94 -1.48 12.10
C GLN A 194 8.97 -2.21 10.75
N ASP A 195 8.54 -3.47 10.74
CA ASP A 195 8.64 -4.34 9.56
C ASP A 195 7.40 -4.28 8.66
N LEU A 196 6.23 -3.88 9.18
CA LEU A 196 5.01 -3.75 8.40
C LEU A 196 5.07 -2.57 7.40
N LYS A 197 4.57 -2.80 6.19
CA LYS A 197 4.51 -1.77 5.13
C LYS A 197 3.38 -0.75 5.32
N SER A 198 2.24 -1.17 5.87
CA SER A 198 1.04 -0.34 6.00
C SER A 198 1.19 0.67 7.14
N SER A 199 1.24 1.98 6.83
CA SER A 199 1.36 3.03 7.87
C SER A 199 0.28 2.90 8.94
N ASN A 200 -0.98 2.72 8.54
CA ASN A 200 -2.10 2.60 9.48
C ASN A 200 -1.89 1.46 10.49
N GLN A 201 -1.41 0.30 10.04
CA GLN A 201 -1.14 -0.83 10.95
C GLN A 201 0.01 -0.53 11.90
N ARG A 202 1.06 0.17 11.44
CA ARG A 202 2.14 0.59 12.33
C ARG A 202 1.65 1.57 13.38
N ASP A 203 0.77 2.49 12.99
CA ASP A 203 0.21 3.51 13.89
C ASP A 203 -0.73 2.86 14.92
N GLU A 204 -1.56 1.90 14.51
CA GLU A 204 -2.40 1.08 15.40
C GLU A 204 -1.54 0.30 16.41
N ILE A 205 -0.46 -0.35 15.97
CA ILE A 205 0.46 -1.07 16.87
C ILE A 205 1.17 -0.09 17.81
N ALA A 206 1.60 1.08 17.32
CA ALA A 206 2.25 2.09 18.14
C ALA A 206 1.34 2.59 19.26
N ALA A 207 0.09 2.92 18.91
CA ALA A 207 -0.92 3.34 19.87
C ALA A 207 -1.22 2.24 20.88
N ALA A 208 -1.44 1.00 20.42
CA ALA A 208 -1.72 -0.13 21.30
C ALA A 208 -0.58 -0.38 22.29
N ARG A 209 0.68 -0.29 21.85
CA ARG A 209 1.86 -0.43 22.72
C ARG A 209 1.91 0.65 23.81
N ALA A 210 1.63 1.91 23.45
CA ALA A 210 1.59 3.00 24.42
C ALA A 210 0.49 2.78 25.47
N SER A 211 -0.72 2.46 25.03
CA SER A 211 -1.86 2.18 25.92
C SER A 211 -1.65 0.96 26.81
N LEU A 212 -0.96 -0.10 26.34
CA LEU A 212 -0.62 -1.25 27.19
C LEU A 212 0.28 -0.86 28.36
N LYS A 213 1.28 -0.02 28.11
CA LYS A 213 2.21 0.45 29.16
C LYS A 213 1.48 1.28 30.21
N GLU A 214 0.65 2.21 29.76
CA GLU A 214 -0.17 3.05 30.63
C GLU A 214 -1.13 2.20 31.48
N ASN A 215 -1.94 1.37 30.83
CA ASN A 215 -2.94 0.54 31.52
C ASN A 215 -2.31 -0.49 32.47
N SER A 216 -1.11 -1.01 32.17
CA SER A 216 -0.40 -1.92 33.08
C SER A 216 -0.03 -1.23 34.40
N SER A 217 0.46 0.02 34.32
CA SER A 217 0.80 0.81 35.51
C SER A 217 -0.45 1.20 36.32
N LEU A 218 -1.54 1.56 35.63
CA LEU A 218 -2.82 1.90 36.27
C LEU A 218 -3.44 0.68 36.95
N LEU A 219 -3.39 -0.49 36.31
CA LEU A 219 -3.91 -1.73 36.86
C LEU A 219 -3.23 -2.09 38.19
N HIS A 220 -1.90 -1.91 38.29
CA HIS A 220 -1.20 -2.13 39.55
C HIS A 220 -1.67 -1.18 40.65
N SER A 221 -1.77 0.12 40.34
CA SER A 221 -2.23 1.14 41.29
C SER A 221 -3.64 0.85 41.80
N VAL A 222 -4.56 0.49 40.89
CA VAL A 222 -5.94 0.17 41.24
C VAL A 222 -6.04 -1.15 42.01
N CYS A 223 -5.29 -2.20 41.63
CA CYS A 223 -5.24 -3.44 42.39
C CYS A 223 -4.69 -3.23 43.81
N SER A 224 -3.65 -2.39 43.96
CA SER A 224 -3.13 -2.02 45.29
C SER A 224 -4.18 -1.30 46.13
N ALA A 225 -4.89 -0.34 45.55
CA ALA A 225 -5.96 0.39 46.23
C ALA A 225 -7.14 -0.51 46.63
N CYS A 226 -7.53 -1.46 45.75
CA CYS A 226 -8.59 -2.42 46.03
C CYS A 226 -8.27 -3.36 47.21
N LEU A 227 -6.98 -3.68 47.43
CA LEU A 227 -6.55 -4.48 48.59
C LEU A 227 -6.61 -3.70 49.90
N GLU A 228 -6.43 -2.37 49.84
CA GLU A 228 -6.48 -1.49 51.01
C GLU A 228 -7.92 -1.03 51.32
N HIS A 229 -8.77 -0.93 50.30
CA HIS A 229 -10.15 -0.42 50.40
C HIS A 229 -11.15 -1.28 49.60
N SER A 230 -11.41 -2.49 50.10
CA SER A 230 -12.28 -3.48 49.42
C SER A 230 -13.77 -3.12 49.37
N ASP A 231 -14.21 -2.14 50.15
CA ASP A 231 -15.59 -1.68 50.30
C ASP A 231 -16.00 -0.64 49.24
N ILE A 232 -15.05 -0.09 48.48
CA ILE A 232 -15.30 0.98 47.52
C ILE A 232 -15.67 0.40 46.15
N ALA A 233 -16.96 0.50 45.80
CA ALA A 233 -17.49 0.02 44.51
C ALA A 233 -16.84 0.71 43.30
N SER A 234 -16.48 2.00 43.40
CA SER A 234 -15.83 2.73 42.30
C SER A 234 -14.45 2.19 41.96
N LEU A 235 -13.67 1.71 42.94
CA LEU A 235 -12.37 1.07 42.68
C LEU A 235 -12.53 -0.24 41.93
N THR A 236 -13.56 -1.03 42.28
CA THR A 236 -13.88 -2.27 41.57
C THR A 236 -14.30 -1.98 40.13
N ALA A 237 -15.15 -0.97 39.91
CA ALA A 237 -15.55 -0.54 38.58
C ALA A 237 -14.35 -0.04 37.74
N SER A 238 -13.44 0.73 38.34
CA SER A 238 -12.21 1.19 37.69
C SER A 238 -11.30 0.02 37.31
N LYS A 239 -11.15 -0.98 38.19
CA LYS A 239 -10.36 -2.20 37.91
C LYS A 239 -10.92 -2.93 36.69
N ASP A 240 -12.23 -3.13 36.65
CA ASP A 240 -12.90 -3.82 35.55
C ASP A 240 -12.81 -3.03 34.24
N SER A 241 -12.92 -1.69 34.30
CA SER A 241 -12.72 -0.82 33.13
C SER A 241 -11.32 -0.99 32.55
N ILE A 242 -10.27 -0.88 33.38
CA ILE A 242 -8.88 -1.03 32.92
C ILE A 242 -8.64 -2.42 32.33
N CYS A 243 -9.19 -3.48 32.94
CA CYS A 243 -9.08 -4.84 32.38
C CYS A 243 -9.76 -4.96 31.00
N ASN A 244 -10.93 -4.35 30.82
CA ASN A 244 -11.62 -4.32 29.52
C ASN A 244 -10.83 -3.50 28.49
N ASP A 245 -10.24 -2.38 28.90
CA ASP A 245 -9.40 -1.54 28.04
C ASP A 245 -8.15 -2.31 27.59
N ILE A 246 -7.48 -3.02 28.50
CA ILE A 246 -6.37 -3.92 28.15
C ILE A 246 -6.82 -4.96 27.13
N GLN A 247 -7.97 -5.62 27.34
CA GLN A 247 -8.47 -6.62 26.39
C GLN A 247 -8.75 -6.02 25.01
N ASN A 248 -9.33 -4.83 24.95
CA ASN A 248 -9.59 -4.12 23.71
C ASN A 248 -8.28 -3.78 22.98
N VAL A 249 -7.29 -3.28 23.72
CA VAL A 249 -5.97 -2.95 23.16
C VAL A 249 -5.24 -4.20 22.66
N LEU A 250 -5.31 -5.32 23.38
CA LEU A 250 -4.77 -6.60 22.92
C LEU A 250 -5.46 -7.09 21.64
N ASN A 251 -6.77 -6.89 21.52
CA ASN A 251 -7.49 -7.22 20.28
C ASN A 251 -7.05 -6.34 19.10
N VAL A 252 -6.84 -5.04 19.31
CA VAL A 252 -6.30 -4.13 18.29
C VAL A 252 -4.90 -4.58 17.87
N LEU A 253 -4.01 -4.83 18.83
CA LEU A 253 -2.65 -5.31 18.56
C LEU A 253 -2.65 -6.63 17.78
N SER A 254 -3.52 -7.57 18.16
CA SER A 254 -3.68 -8.86 17.48
C SER A 254 -4.16 -8.71 16.04
N ASN A 255 -5.18 -7.89 15.80
CA ASN A 255 -5.75 -7.68 14.47
C ASN A 255 -4.75 -6.93 13.56
N ALA A 256 -4.11 -5.87 14.06
CA ALA A 256 -3.13 -5.09 13.32
C ALA A 256 -1.90 -5.95 12.94
N SER A 257 -1.42 -6.79 13.85
CA SER A 257 -0.26 -7.66 13.61
C SER A 257 -0.51 -8.73 12.54
N GLN A 258 -1.74 -9.24 12.48
CA GLN A 258 -2.20 -10.22 11.49
C GLN A 258 -2.64 -9.57 10.16
N GLY A 259 -2.60 -8.25 10.06
CA GLY A 259 -3.03 -7.55 8.87
C GLY A 259 -4.52 -7.68 8.55
N ILE A 260 -5.34 -8.08 9.53
CA ILE A 260 -6.80 -8.18 9.38
C ILE A 260 -7.32 -6.75 9.31
N ARG A 261 -7.76 -6.32 8.12
CA ARG A 261 -8.52 -5.09 8.01
C ARG A 261 -9.79 -5.26 8.84
N ASN A 262 -9.94 -4.48 9.90
CA ASN A 262 -11.23 -4.29 10.53
C ASN A 262 -12.17 -3.70 9.47
N GLN A 263 -12.94 -4.52 8.75
CA GLN A 263 -14.02 -4.05 7.87
C GLN A 263 -15.11 -3.29 8.65
N LYS A 264 -15.09 -3.35 9.99
CA LYS A 264 -16.01 -2.62 10.88
C LYS A 264 -15.65 -1.17 11.14
N VAL A 265 -14.43 -0.75 10.81
CA VAL A 265 -14.22 0.65 10.48
C VAL A 265 -14.40 0.64 8.98
N HIS A 266 -15.48 1.27 8.48
CA HIS A 266 -15.54 1.71 7.08
C HIS A 266 -14.11 2.06 6.69
N PRO A 267 -13.57 1.66 5.52
CA PRO A 267 -12.35 2.30 5.07
C PRO A 267 -12.67 3.79 5.21
N THR A 268 -11.99 4.47 6.13
CA THR A 268 -11.79 5.89 6.00
C THR A 268 -11.05 5.91 4.69
N SER A 269 -11.86 5.99 3.64
CA SER A 269 -11.47 6.02 2.25
C SER A 269 -10.30 6.98 2.23
N HIS A 270 -9.30 6.80 1.38
CA HIS A 270 -8.31 7.86 1.22
C HIS A 270 -8.97 9.24 0.89
N SER A 271 -10.28 9.25 0.58
CA SER A 271 -11.23 10.38 0.60
C SER A 271 -11.68 10.95 1.97
N ALA A 272 -11.30 10.40 3.12
CA ALA A 272 -11.80 10.78 4.45
C ALA A 272 -10.91 11.79 5.17
N MET A 273 -9.65 11.92 4.77
CA MET A 273 -8.80 13.04 5.20
C MET A 273 -8.89 14.14 4.15
N LEU A 274 -9.26 15.34 4.60
CA LEU A 274 -9.42 16.52 3.73
C LEU A 274 -8.17 16.80 2.90
N GLY A 275 -6.97 16.57 3.47
CA GLY A 275 -5.68 16.79 2.80
C GLY A 275 -5.49 15.92 1.56
N SER A 276 -5.64 14.60 1.68
CA SER A 276 -5.47 13.70 0.53
C SER A 276 -6.56 13.90 -0.53
N ALA A 277 -7.78 14.28 -0.13
CA ALA A 277 -8.83 14.63 -1.07
C ALA A 277 -8.49 15.89 -1.90
N LEU A 278 -7.81 16.88 -1.28
CA LEU A 278 -7.31 18.08 -1.96
C LEU A 278 -6.18 17.73 -2.94
N ASP A 279 -5.19 16.93 -2.52
CA ASP A 279 -4.07 16.51 -3.37
C ASP A 279 -4.55 15.71 -4.60
N GLU A 280 -5.54 14.83 -4.42
CA GLU A 280 -6.15 14.06 -5.51
C GLU A 280 -6.95 14.95 -6.47
N LEU A 281 -7.62 16.00 -5.97
CA LEU A 281 -8.32 16.96 -6.82
C LEU A 281 -7.33 17.78 -7.64
N GLU A 282 -6.24 18.26 -7.03
CA GLU A 282 -5.17 18.98 -7.72
C GLU A 282 -4.55 18.13 -8.83
N SER A 283 -4.22 16.87 -8.54
CA SER A 283 -3.67 15.95 -9.54
C SER A 283 -4.62 15.74 -10.73
N LEU A 284 -5.93 15.66 -10.47
CA LEU A 284 -6.94 15.49 -11.53
C LEU A 284 -7.15 16.74 -12.37
N ILE A 285 -6.99 17.93 -11.78
CA ILE A 285 -7.04 19.21 -12.52
C ILE A 285 -5.79 19.38 -13.38
N MET A 286 -4.64 18.89 -12.93
CA MET A 286 -3.36 18.98 -13.64
C MET A 286 -3.17 17.93 -14.75
N LEU A 287 -4.00 16.89 -14.81
CA LEU A 287 -3.94 15.85 -15.85
C LEU A 287 -4.48 16.42 -17.18
N GLU A 288 -3.58 16.58 -18.15
CA GLU A 288 -3.82 17.22 -19.44
C GLU A 288 -5.00 16.56 -20.21
N PRO A 289 -5.94 17.33 -20.81
CA PRO A 289 -7.28 16.83 -21.16
C PRO A 289 -7.36 15.91 -22.40
N LEU A 290 -6.24 15.57 -23.03
CA LEU A 290 -6.21 14.92 -24.35
C LEU A 290 -6.57 13.43 -24.34
N THR A 291 -6.84 12.82 -23.18
CA THR A 291 -7.02 11.35 -23.06
C THR A 291 -8.31 10.89 -22.37
N MET A 292 -9.16 11.81 -21.89
CA MET A 292 -10.32 11.45 -21.04
C MET A 292 -11.65 11.92 -21.65
N ASN A 293 -12.67 11.04 -21.63
CA ASN A 293 -14.02 11.36 -22.11
C ASN A 293 -14.69 12.41 -21.20
N GLU A 294 -15.08 13.54 -21.79
CA GLU A 294 -15.72 14.71 -21.16
C GLU A 294 -16.91 14.35 -20.26
N GLU A 295 -17.74 13.38 -20.68
CA GLU A 295 -18.92 12.91 -19.93
C GLU A 295 -18.60 12.31 -18.56
N LYS A 296 -17.35 11.89 -18.31
CA LYS A 296 -16.93 11.28 -17.03
C LYS A 296 -16.11 12.23 -16.15
N ILE A 297 -15.44 13.22 -16.73
CA ILE A 297 -14.56 14.14 -15.99
C ILE A 297 -15.39 15.08 -15.12
N LYS A 298 -16.41 15.73 -15.70
CA LYS A 298 -17.30 16.65 -14.99
C LYS A 298 -17.92 16.03 -13.73
N PRO A 299 -18.64 14.89 -13.81
CA PRO A 299 -19.23 14.29 -12.60
C PRO A 299 -18.18 13.77 -11.62
N SER A 300 -16.97 13.42 -12.08
CA SER A 300 -15.88 13.00 -11.20
C SER A 300 -15.28 14.16 -10.39
N LEU A 301 -15.02 15.30 -11.04
CA LEU A 301 -14.51 16.51 -10.38
C LEU A 301 -15.54 17.07 -9.40
N GLU A 302 -16.80 17.18 -9.81
CA GLU A 302 -17.90 17.65 -8.94
C GLU A 302 -18.08 16.75 -7.73
N LYS A 303 -18.08 15.42 -7.93
CA LYS A 303 -18.20 14.46 -6.83
C LYS A 303 -17.04 14.54 -5.83
N ARG A 304 -15.81 14.76 -6.32
CA ARG A 304 -14.62 14.90 -5.45
C ARG A 304 -14.62 16.22 -4.69
N LEU A 305 -14.97 17.32 -5.35
CA LEU A 305 -15.09 18.62 -4.70
C LEU A 305 -16.17 18.60 -3.62
N GLU A 306 -17.34 18.01 -3.88
CA GLU A 306 -18.37 17.88 -2.86
C GLU A 306 -17.94 16.97 -1.69
N GLY A 307 -17.06 16.00 -1.92
CA GLY A 307 -16.41 15.25 -0.85
C GLY A 307 -15.54 16.14 0.06
N ILE A 308 -14.75 17.04 -0.53
CA ILE A 308 -13.91 18.02 0.19
C ILE A 308 -14.78 19.00 0.97
N ILE A 309 -15.84 19.54 0.36
CA ILE A 309 -16.75 20.49 1.02
C ILE A 309 -17.45 19.82 2.20
N ARG A 310 -17.86 18.55 2.09
CA ARG A 310 -18.39 17.78 3.22
C ARG A 310 -17.37 17.62 4.35
N GLY A 311 -16.10 17.36 4.02
CA GLY A 311 -15.02 17.31 5.01
C GLY A 311 -14.78 18.66 5.70
N ALA A 312 -14.79 19.75 4.94
CA ALA A 312 -14.62 21.11 5.47
C ALA A 312 -15.84 21.57 6.30
N ALA A 313 -17.05 21.13 5.95
CA ALA A 313 -18.26 21.40 6.74
C ALA A 313 -18.16 20.80 8.14
N LEU A 314 -17.58 19.60 8.30
CA LEU A 314 -17.34 19.01 9.63
C LEU A 314 -16.40 19.88 10.50
N LEU A 315 -15.46 20.60 9.87
CA LEU A 315 -14.59 21.56 10.57
C LEU A 315 -15.35 22.84 10.93
N ALA A 316 -16.19 23.34 10.01
CA ALA A 316 -17.01 24.53 10.22
C ALA A 316 -18.06 24.32 11.33
N ASP A 317 -18.68 23.14 11.37
CA ASP A 317 -19.77 22.78 12.30
C ASP A 317 -19.26 22.26 13.66
N SER A 318 -17.94 22.15 13.85
CA SER A 318 -17.35 21.73 15.12
C SER A 318 -17.64 22.74 16.22
N SER A 319 -17.97 22.25 17.43
CA SER A 319 -18.19 23.09 18.62
C SER A 319 -16.96 23.89 19.05
N CYS A 320 -15.77 23.54 18.54
CA CYS A 320 -14.52 24.23 18.82
C CYS A 320 -14.19 25.34 17.81
N THR A 321 -15.00 25.49 16.75
CA THR A 321 -14.76 26.47 15.68
C THR A 321 -15.50 27.77 15.96
N ARG A 322 -14.76 28.88 15.99
CA ARG A 322 -15.35 30.22 16.20
C ARG A 322 -16.17 30.64 14.98
N ASP A 323 -17.23 31.41 15.21
CA ASP A 323 -18.14 31.86 14.16
C ASP A 323 -17.46 32.56 12.98
N PHE A 324 -16.47 33.43 13.27
CA PHE A 324 -15.68 34.08 12.23
C PHE A 324 -14.99 33.07 11.28
N HIS A 325 -14.37 32.02 11.84
CA HIS A 325 -13.70 30.99 11.04
C HIS A 325 -14.70 30.07 10.35
N ARG A 326 -15.85 29.78 10.98
CA ARG A 326 -16.95 29.03 10.37
C ARG A 326 -17.45 29.75 9.11
N GLU A 327 -17.73 31.05 9.20
CA GLU A 327 -18.17 31.86 8.06
C GLU A 327 -17.10 31.93 6.96
N GLN A 328 -15.83 32.08 7.34
CA GLN A 328 -14.71 32.06 6.39
C GLN A 328 -14.62 30.71 5.65
N ILE A 329 -14.71 29.58 6.36
CA ILE A 329 -14.67 28.24 5.74
C ILE A 329 -15.84 28.06 4.76
N ILE A 330 -17.05 28.50 5.13
CA ILE A 330 -18.23 28.43 4.26
C ILE A 330 -18.03 29.29 3.00
N ALA A 331 -17.48 30.51 3.16
CA ALA A 331 -17.20 31.41 2.04
C ALA A 331 -16.19 30.78 1.07
N GLU A 332 -15.09 30.21 1.57
CA GLU A 332 -14.07 29.53 0.75
C GLU A 332 -14.64 28.30 0.03
N CYS A 333 -15.46 27.48 0.71
CA CYS A 333 -16.12 26.33 0.07
C CYS A 333 -17.01 26.76 -1.10
N ASN A 334 -17.72 27.89 -0.95
CA ASN A 334 -18.54 28.44 -2.03
C ASN A 334 -17.69 29.04 -3.15
N ALA A 335 -16.58 29.69 -2.83
CA ALA A 335 -15.64 30.23 -3.81
C ALA A 335 -15.02 29.12 -4.66
N ILE A 336 -14.60 28.01 -4.06
CA ILE A 336 -14.03 26.87 -4.79
C ILE A 336 -15.10 26.20 -5.66
N ARG A 337 -16.34 26.08 -5.18
CA ARG A 337 -17.46 25.58 -6.00
C ARG A 337 -17.69 26.45 -7.23
N GLN A 338 -17.64 27.77 -7.08
CA GLN A 338 -17.79 28.70 -8.19
C GLN A 338 -16.61 28.58 -9.17
N ALA A 339 -15.38 28.57 -8.68
CA ALA A 339 -14.19 28.44 -9.51
C ALA A 339 -14.18 27.16 -10.36
N LEU A 340 -14.66 26.03 -9.83
CA LEU A 340 -14.81 24.80 -10.60
C LEU A 340 -15.86 24.93 -11.71
N GLN A 341 -17.00 25.58 -11.43
CA GLN A 341 -18.04 25.79 -12.44
C GLN A 341 -17.57 26.74 -13.55
N ASP A 342 -16.81 27.78 -13.21
CA ASP A 342 -16.20 28.69 -14.19
C ASP A 342 -15.19 27.95 -15.07
N LEU A 343 -14.32 27.11 -14.47
CA LEU A 343 -13.35 26.27 -15.19
C LEU A 343 -14.05 25.28 -16.14
N LEU A 344 -15.09 24.59 -15.68
CA LEU A 344 -15.88 23.67 -16.50
C LEU A 344 -16.59 24.41 -17.64
N SER A 345 -17.03 25.64 -17.42
CA SER A 345 -17.67 26.47 -18.44
C SER A 345 -16.68 26.89 -19.54
N GLU A 346 -15.47 27.31 -19.16
CA GLU A 346 -14.37 27.59 -20.10
C GLU A 346 -13.98 26.37 -20.93
N TYR A 347 -13.98 25.18 -20.32
CA TYR A 347 -13.71 23.93 -21.02
C TYR A 347 -14.75 23.65 -22.13
N ILE A 348 -16.04 23.84 -21.83
CA ILE A 348 -17.15 23.69 -22.78
C ILE A 348 -17.11 24.77 -23.89
N ASN A 349 -16.73 26.00 -23.55
CA ASN A 349 -16.62 27.10 -24.50
C ASN A 349 -15.45 26.92 -25.49
N ASN A 350 -14.31 26.37 -25.06
CA ASN A 350 -13.17 26.11 -25.94
C ASN A 350 -13.46 25.06 -27.03
N VAL A 351 -14.27 24.04 -26.74
CA VAL A 351 -14.74 23.06 -27.73
C VAL A 351 -15.71 23.71 -28.73
N SER A 352 -16.53 24.65 -28.25
CA SER A 352 -17.50 25.38 -29.06
C SER A 352 -16.83 26.35 -30.04
N ILE A 353 -15.79 27.06 -29.61
CA ILE A 353 -15.01 27.99 -30.46
C ILE A 353 -14.21 27.24 -31.53
N SER A 354 -13.60 26.09 -31.18
CA SER A 354 -12.91 25.23 -32.16
C SER A 354 -13.87 24.69 -33.23
N SER A 355 -15.09 24.31 -32.81
CA SER A 355 -16.16 23.88 -33.72
C SER A 355 -16.69 25.03 -34.60
N PHE A 356 -16.79 26.25 -34.06
CA PHE A 356 -17.22 27.44 -34.80
C PHE A 356 -16.19 27.89 -35.83
N LEU A 357 -14.89 27.84 -35.50
CA LEU A 357 -13.78 28.09 -36.42
C LEU A 357 -13.72 27.06 -37.56
N LEU A 358 -13.94 25.78 -37.25
CA LEU A 358 -14.07 24.72 -38.27
C LEU A 358 -15.28 24.95 -39.17
N PHE A 359 -16.42 25.36 -38.62
CA PHE A 359 -17.63 25.66 -39.38
C PHE A 359 -17.45 26.90 -40.29
N PHE A 360 -16.80 27.96 -39.80
CA PHE A 360 -16.45 29.14 -40.60
C PHE A 360 -15.46 28.80 -41.72
N CYS A 361 -14.45 27.97 -41.42
CA CYS A 361 -13.47 27.51 -42.42
C CYS A 361 -14.13 26.62 -43.51
N MET A 362 -15.11 25.80 -43.14
CA MET A 362 -15.91 25.01 -44.08
C MET A 362 -16.87 25.86 -44.93
N LEU A 363 -17.44 26.95 -44.37
CA LEU A 363 -18.22 27.92 -45.15
C LEU A 363 -17.36 28.70 -46.15
N GLN A 364 -16.12 29.05 -45.78
CA GLN A 364 -15.20 29.73 -46.70
C GLN A 364 -14.72 28.80 -47.83
N SER A 365 -14.66 27.50 -47.56
CA SER A 365 -14.33 26.45 -48.54
C SER A 365 -15.45 26.20 -49.56
N THR A 366 -16.71 26.36 -49.15
CA THR A 366 -17.89 26.15 -50.03
C THR A 366 -18.17 27.34 -50.94
N PHE A 367 -17.85 28.57 -50.54
CA PHE A 367 -17.91 29.74 -51.44
C PHE A 367 -16.74 29.84 -52.42
N SER A 368 -15.65 29.10 -52.20
CA SER A 368 -14.48 29.05 -53.10
C SER A 368 -14.65 28.07 -54.28
N THR A 369 -15.80 27.40 -54.40
CA THR A 369 -16.06 26.37 -55.43
C THR A 369 -17.31 26.65 -56.29
N LEU A 370 -17.71 27.92 -56.45
CA LEU A 370 -18.54 28.30 -57.60
C LEU A 370 -17.65 28.53 -58.83
N PRO A 371 -17.79 27.72 -59.90
CA PRO A 371 -16.97 27.86 -61.09
C PRO A 371 -17.32 29.14 -61.85
N CYS A 372 -16.28 29.82 -62.35
CA CYS A 372 -16.37 30.78 -63.43
C CYS A 372 -17.15 30.19 -64.60
N ILE A 373 -18.42 30.57 -64.74
CA ILE A 373 -19.09 30.58 -66.05
C ILE A 373 -19.50 32.02 -66.28
N MET A 374 -18.59 32.82 -66.84
CA MET A 374 -18.97 34.05 -67.52
C MET A 374 -18.11 34.21 -68.77
N HIS A 375 -18.81 34.00 -69.88
CA HIS A 375 -18.45 34.37 -71.22
C HIS A 375 -18.04 35.86 -71.25
N ASN A 376 -16.99 36.18 -71.99
CA ASN A 376 -16.58 37.55 -72.25
C ASN A 376 -17.71 38.29 -73.02
N GLN A 377 -18.24 39.37 -72.46
CA GLN A 377 -18.63 40.57 -73.20
C GLN A 377 -18.89 41.75 -72.24
N SER A 378 -17.96 42.71 -72.29
CA SER A 378 -18.15 44.15 -72.10
C SER A 378 -19.05 44.66 -70.97
N GLY A 379 -18.44 45.40 -70.03
CA GLY A 379 -19.06 46.59 -69.47
C GLY A 379 -19.07 46.71 -67.95
N ASN A 380 -18.09 47.49 -67.46
CA ASN A 380 -18.18 48.40 -66.31
C ASN A 380 -18.00 47.87 -64.87
N HIS A 381 -16.86 48.31 -64.31
CA HIS A 381 -16.59 48.73 -62.93
C HIS A 381 -16.91 47.78 -61.76
N TRP A 382 -15.87 47.23 -61.10
CA TRP A 382 -15.81 47.10 -59.63
C TRP A 382 -14.36 47.21 -59.10
N CYS A 383 -14.21 47.98 -58.02
CA CYS A 383 -12.95 48.26 -57.31
C CYS A 383 -12.32 46.99 -56.69
N LEU A 384 -10.99 46.90 -56.80
CA LEU A 384 -10.15 45.98 -56.04
C LEU A 384 -10.15 46.35 -54.54
N LEU A 385 -10.33 45.35 -53.68
CA LEU A 385 -9.83 45.36 -52.31
C LEU A 385 -9.03 44.07 -52.11
N THR A 386 -7.72 44.15 -52.37
CA THR A 386 -6.75 43.07 -52.18
C THR A 386 -6.33 43.03 -50.71
N PHE A 387 -6.70 41.99 -49.98
CA PHE A 387 -6.04 41.63 -48.71
C PHE A 387 -4.94 40.59 -49.02
N HIS A 388 -3.69 41.00 -48.86
CA HIS A 388 -2.52 40.15 -49.01
C HIS A 388 -2.36 39.30 -47.73
N CYS A 389 -2.62 37.99 -47.82
CA CYS A 389 -2.35 37.05 -46.73
C CYS A 389 -0.91 36.54 -46.89
N ASN A 390 0.01 37.00 -46.03
CA ASN A 390 1.41 36.55 -46.02
C ASN A 390 1.58 35.46 -44.95
N PHE A 391 1.75 34.22 -45.40
CA PHE A 391 2.14 33.08 -44.58
C PHE A 391 3.65 33.17 -44.33
N ASN A 392 4.10 33.45 -43.09
CA ASN A 392 5.38 32.98 -42.54
C ASN A 392 5.59 33.43 -41.08
N ASN A 393 6.30 32.56 -40.33
CA ASN A 393 6.81 32.69 -38.95
C ASN A 393 5.88 32.40 -37.76
N VAL A 394 5.81 31.12 -37.41
CA VAL A 394 5.87 30.71 -35.99
C VAL A 394 7.10 29.81 -35.82
N GLY A 395 8.21 30.40 -35.38
CA GLY A 395 9.37 29.68 -34.87
C GLY A 395 9.23 29.55 -33.36
N TYR A 396 9.17 28.31 -32.86
CA TYR A 396 9.43 28.01 -31.45
C TYR A 396 10.93 27.79 -31.27
N SER A 397 11.55 28.71 -30.54
CA SER A 397 12.92 28.59 -30.04
C SER A 397 12.88 27.81 -28.71
N CYS A 398 13.31 26.55 -28.73
CA CYS A 398 13.76 25.86 -27.53
C CYS A 398 15.24 26.19 -27.34
N ILE A 399 15.56 26.93 -26.28
CA ILE A 399 16.92 27.09 -25.74
C ILE A 399 17.09 26.03 -24.64
N TYR A 400 18.28 25.43 -24.63
CA TYR A 400 18.80 24.31 -23.82
C TYR A 400 18.38 24.25 -22.35
#